data_AF-A0A351SD12-F1
#
_entry.id   AF-A0A351SD12-F1
#
_cell.length_a   1.000
_cell.length_b   1.000
_cell.length_c   1.000
_cell.angle_alpha   90.00
_cell.angle_beta   90.00
_cell.angle_gamma   90.00
#
_symmetry.space_group_name_H-M   'P 1'
#
loop_
_entity.id
_entity.type
_entity.pdbx_description
1 polymer ?
#
loop_
_entity_poly.entity_id
_entity_poly.type
_entity_poly.pdbx_seq_one_letter_code
_entity_poly.pdbx_strand_id
1 'polypeptide(L)'
;GLAWEGKDAIAAHVGEVIALQILHKQEIKWSVGTIRWIQFSSKTAFTAGVELLSPAVLPITTRRMNASGNLVEGTAQESLLLPEIRTQGQNTSIILPSFMFDIGQKVSVEINGNYFQVILQELVEQTGSFSLFRVKFMASEKHEQLRSADQTVDKDWDDFAIDWEKLP
;
A
#
# COMPACT_ATOMS: atom_id res chain seq x y z
N GLY A 1 18.81 13.54 3.54
CA GLY A 1 18.24 12.68 4.58
C GLY A 1 17.21 13.47 5.36
N LEU A 2 16.27 12.79 6.01
CA LEU A 2 15.34 13.39 6.96
C LEU A 2 16.00 13.39 8.34
N ALA A 3 16.02 14.54 9.00
CA ALA A 3 16.51 14.66 10.37
C ALA A 3 15.31 14.58 11.32
N TRP A 4 15.48 13.83 12.40
CA TRP A 4 14.53 13.75 13.49
C TRP A 4 15.21 14.08 14.82
N GLU A 5 14.50 14.86 15.64
CA GLU A 5 14.87 15.22 17.01
C GLU A 5 13.60 15.21 17.84
N GLY A 6 13.59 14.44 18.94
CA GLY A 6 12.43 14.37 19.83
C GLY A 6 12.81 14.05 21.27
N LYS A 7 11.78 13.93 22.11
CA LYS A 7 11.96 13.75 23.56
C LYS A 7 12.11 12.28 23.97
N ASP A 8 11.55 11.37 23.19
CA ASP A 8 11.48 9.93 23.48
C ASP A 8 12.23 9.12 22.42
N ALA A 9 12.72 7.93 22.78
CA ALA A 9 13.36 7.04 21.81
C ALA A 9 12.35 6.61 20.73
N ILE A 10 12.76 6.69 19.46
CA ILE A 10 11.98 6.17 18.33
C ILE A 10 12.44 4.75 17.98
N ALA A 11 11.47 3.88 17.72
CA ALA A 11 11.67 2.50 17.27
C ALA A 11 11.62 2.38 15.74
N ALA A 12 12.36 3.22 15.02
CA ALA A 12 12.44 3.18 13.56
C ALA A 12 13.60 2.28 13.13
N HIS A 13 13.36 1.40 12.16
CA HIS A 13 14.36 0.46 11.65
C HIS A 13 14.57 0.59 10.15
N VAL A 14 15.77 0.23 9.71
CA VAL A 14 16.08 0.10 8.28
C VAL A 14 15.20 -1.00 7.68
N GLY A 15 14.60 -0.70 6.52
CA GLY A 15 13.68 -1.59 5.82
C GLY A 15 12.22 -1.40 6.18
N GLU A 16 11.88 -0.53 7.13
CA GLU A 16 10.49 -0.20 7.47
C GLU A 16 9.87 0.80 6.48
N VAL A 17 8.57 0.62 6.25
CA VAL A 17 7.73 1.57 5.50
C VAL A 17 7.35 2.73 6.40
N ILE A 18 7.43 3.94 5.88
CA ILE A 18 7.01 5.16 6.56
C ILE A 18 6.09 6.01 5.68
N ALA A 19 5.17 6.71 6.33
CA ALA A 19 4.39 7.77 5.71
C ALA A 19 5.18 9.09 5.73
N LEU A 20 5.18 9.80 4.62
CA LEU A 20 5.78 11.12 4.46
C LEU A 20 4.68 12.12 4.18
N GLN A 21 4.67 13.20 4.95
CA GLN A 21 3.81 14.34 4.70
C GLN A 21 4.61 15.41 3.95
N ILE A 22 4.28 15.63 2.68
CA ILE A 22 4.96 16.61 1.83
C ILE A 22 4.01 17.80 1.63
N LEU A 23 4.45 18.99 2.04
CA LEU A 23 3.73 20.23 1.78
C LEU A 23 4.08 20.73 0.38
N HIS A 24 3.08 20.78 -0.52
CA HIS A 24 3.26 21.29 -1.87
C HIS A 24 2.15 22.29 -2.19
N LYS A 25 2.52 23.56 -2.45
CA LYS A 25 1.58 24.64 -2.79
C LYS A 25 0.40 24.77 -1.81
N GLN A 26 0.67 24.65 -0.51
CA GLN A 26 -0.34 24.68 0.58
C GLN A 26 -1.27 23.45 0.65
N GLU A 27 -1.08 22.45 -0.21
CA GLU A 27 -1.73 21.15 -0.09
C GLU A 27 -0.81 20.17 0.63
N ILE A 28 -1.39 19.39 1.54
CA ILE A 28 -0.72 18.26 2.17
C ILE A 28 -0.89 17.04 1.26
N LYS A 29 0.23 16.43 0.84
CA LYS A 29 0.23 15.17 0.11
C LYS A 29 0.93 14.09 0.93
N TRP A 30 0.23 12.98 1.15
CA TRP A 30 0.81 11.79 1.75
C TRP A 30 1.54 10.99 0.68
N SER A 31 2.76 10.61 1.02
CA SER A 31 3.57 9.72 0.22
C SER A 31 4.10 8.59 1.10
N VAL A 32 4.58 7.53 0.47
CA VAL A 32 5.13 6.38 1.18
C VAL A 32 6.57 6.14 0.74
N GLY A 33 7.41 5.79 1.70
CA GLY A 33 8.82 5.51 1.47
C GLY A 33 9.36 4.44 2.41
N THR A 34 10.59 4.04 2.16
CA THR A 34 11.30 3.03 2.96
C THR A 34 12.57 3.62 3.55
N ILE A 35 12.82 3.36 4.83
CA ILE A 35 14.07 3.74 5.48
C ILE A 35 15.21 2.87 4.92
N ARG A 36 16.20 3.50 4.28
CA ARG A 36 17.37 2.82 3.69
C ARG A 36 18.59 2.82 4.59
N TRP A 37 18.72 3.85 5.42
CA TRP A 37 19.77 3.92 6.43
C TRP A 37 19.35 4.86 7.55
N ILE A 38 19.91 4.64 8.74
CA ILE A 38 19.77 5.52 9.90
C ILE A 38 21.17 5.81 10.44
N GLN A 39 21.43 7.07 10.75
CA GLN A 39 22.63 7.53 11.46
C GLN A 39 22.19 8.26 12.73
N PHE A 40 22.47 7.67 13.88
CA PHE A 40 22.16 8.27 15.18
C PHE A 40 23.20 9.35 15.53
N SER A 41 22.73 10.54 15.90
CA SER A 41 23.55 11.61 16.47
C SER A 41 23.45 11.64 18.00
N SER A 42 22.37 11.10 18.57
CA SER A 42 22.19 10.87 20.01
C SER A 42 21.19 9.74 20.25
N LYS A 43 20.81 9.48 21.52
CA LYS A 43 19.72 8.54 21.85
C LYS A 43 18.34 9.00 21.37
N THR A 44 18.18 10.30 21.10
CA THR A 44 16.90 10.94 20.77
C THR A 44 17.00 11.82 19.52
N ALA A 45 18.03 11.61 18.71
CA ALA A 45 18.21 12.29 17.44
C ALA A 45 18.88 11.36 16.42
N PHE A 46 18.35 11.33 15.21
CA PHE A 46 18.92 10.59 14.10
C PHE A 46 18.65 11.29 12.76
N THR A 47 19.47 10.96 11.77
CA THR A 47 19.19 11.25 10.37
C THR A 47 18.91 9.94 9.65
N ALA A 48 17.88 9.91 8.81
CA ALA A 48 17.55 8.77 7.98
C ALA A 48 17.63 9.11 6.49
N GLY A 49 18.11 8.16 5.71
CA GLY A 49 17.90 8.13 4.27
C GLY A 49 16.59 7.42 3.98
N VAL A 50 15.70 8.08 3.25
CA VAL A 50 14.41 7.50 2.86
C VAL A 50 14.34 7.49 1.35
N GLU A 51 14.03 6.33 0.80
CA GLU A 51 13.66 6.19 -0.61
C GLU A 51 12.16 6.37 -0.73
N LEU A 52 11.72 7.22 -1.67
CA LEU A 52 10.32 7.42 -1.97
C LEU A 52 9.82 6.26 -2.83
N LEU A 53 8.87 5.46 -2.33
CA LEU A 53 8.27 4.37 -3.08
C LEU A 53 7.15 4.88 -3.99
N SER A 54 6.28 5.76 -3.48
CA SER A 54 5.23 6.37 -4.28
C SER A 54 4.74 7.70 -3.68
N PRO A 55 4.49 8.73 -4.51
CA PRO A 55 3.88 9.98 -4.09
C PRO A 55 2.38 9.89 -3.78
N ALA A 56 1.72 8.76 -4.08
CA ALA A 56 0.32 8.50 -3.79
C ALA A 56 0.13 7.08 -3.25
N VAL A 57 -0.83 6.89 -2.35
CA VAL A 57 -1.07 5.61 -1.70
C VAL A 57 -2.53 5.47 -1.31
N LEU A 58 -3.06 4.25 -1.38
CA LEU A 58 -4.42 3.93 -0.95
C LEU A 58 -4.42 2.78 0.06
N PRO A 59 -5.11 2.92 1.20
CA PRO A 59 -5.36 1.80 2.09
C PRO A 59 -6.31 0.82 1.42
N ILE A 60 -5.96 -0.47 1.49
CA ILE A 60 -6.75 -1.57 0.93
C ILE A 60 -6.68 -2.77 1.87
N THR A 61 -7.67 -3.66 1.77
CA THR A 61 -7.59 -4.98 2.41
C THR A 61 -7.30 -6.03 1.36
N THR A 62 -6.29 -6.88 1.58
CA THR A 62 -5.95 -8.00 0.69
C THR A 62 -6.33 -9.33 1.33
N ARG A 63 -6.82 -10.28 0.54
CA ARG A 63 -7.18 -11.64 0.96
C ARG A 63 -6.64 -12.67 -0.02
N ARG A 64 -6.10 -13.78 0.47
CA ARG A 64 -5.60 -14.87 -0.39
C ARG A 64 -6.78 -15.56 -1.10
N MET A 65 -6.57 -15.96 -2.34
CA MET A 65 -7.49 -16.82 -3.08
C MET A 65 -6.87 -18.19 -3.30
N ASN A 66 -7.69 -19.24 -3.25
CA ASN A 66 -7.26 -20.59 -3.58
C ASN A 66 -7.30 -20.83 -5.10
N ALA A 67 -6.83 -22.01 -5.54
CA ALA A 67 -6.79 -22.37 -6.95
C ALA A 67 -8.16 -22.35 -7.64
N SER A 68 -9.24 -22.60 -6.87
CA SER A 68 -10.62 -22.56 -7.35
C SER A 68 -11.20 -21.13 -7.43
N GLY A 69 -10.43 -20.10 -7.05
CA GLY A 69 -10.88 -18.71 -7.06
C GLY A 69 -11.71 -18.29 -5.84
N ASN A 70 -11.77 -19.11 -4.79
CA ASN A 70 -12.49 -18.76 -3.56
C ASN A 70 -11.55 -18.06 -2.57
N LEU A 71 -12.11 -17.13 -1.77
CA LEU A 71 -11.39 -16.48 -0.68
C LEU A 71 -10.97 -17.50 0.38
N VAL A 72 -9.76 -17.33 0.92
CA VAL A 72 -9.29 -18.12 2.07
C VAL A 72 -9.63 -17.36 3.34
N GLU A 73 -10.45 -17.96 4.21
CA GLU A 73 -10.85 -17.38 5.49
C GLU A 73 -9.63 -17.09 6.39
N GLY A 74 -9.73 -16.04 7.20
CA GLY A 74 -8.67 -15.64 8.13
C GLY A 74 -7.40 -15.07 7.49
N THR A 75 -7.40 -14.80 6.17
CA THR A 75 -6.22 -14.26 5.45
C THR A 75 -6.33 -12.79 5.08
N ALA A 76 -7.26 -12.05 5.69
CA ALA A 76 -7.38 -10.61 5.48
C ALA A 76 -6.16 -9.88 6.06
N GLN A 77 -5.54 -9.04 5.24
CA GLN A 77 -4.38 -8.22 5.61
C GLN A 77 -4.63 -6.77 5.22
N GLU A 78 -4.35 -5.85 6.14
CA GLU A 78 -4.25 -4.43 5.81
C GLU A 78 -3.03 -4.22 4.93
N SER A 79 -3.20 -3.46 3.86
CA SER A 79 -2.22 -3.35 2.78
C SER A 79 -2.31 -1.98 2.11
N LEU A 80 -1.32 -1.64 1.29
CA LEU A 80 -1.28 -0.36 0.59
C LEU A 80 -1.16 -0.57 -0.91
N LEU A 81 -2.06 0.03 -1.69
CA LEU A 81 -1.98 0.09 -3.14
C LEU A 81 -1.24 1.36 -3.55
N LEU A 82 -0.20 1.19 -4.36
CA LEU A 82 0.54 2.28 -4.99
C LEU A 82 0.09 2.37 -6.45
N PRO A 83 -0.59 3.46 -6.86
CA PRO A 83 -1.14 3.60 -8.19
C PRO A 83 -0.05 3.77 -9.25
N GLU A 84 -0.40 3.47 -10.50
CA GLU A 84 0.45 3.70 -11.66
C GLU A 84 0.81 5.18 -11.82
N ILE A 85 2.08 5.47 -12.14
CA ILE A 85 2.55 6.81 -12.49
C ILE A 85 3.20 6.74 -13.87
N ARG A 86 2.37 6.94 -14.89
CA ARG A 86 2.73 6.84 -16.32
C ARG A 86 3.95 7.66 -16.71
N THR A 87 4.05 8.89 -16.20
CA THR A 87 5.14 9.81 -16.51
C THR A 87 6.51 9.32 -16.01
N GLN A 88 6.52 8.36 -15.08
CA GLN A 88 7.73 7.81 -14.47
C GLN A 88 7.93 6.32 -14.78
N GLY A 89 7.07 5.72 -15.61
CA GLY A 89 7.11 4.28 -15.91
C GLY A 89 6.88 3.40 -14.68
N GLN A 90 6.26 3.94 -13.62
CA GLN A 90 5.96 3.19 -12.41
C GLN A 90 4.63 2.47 -12.56
N ASN A 91 4.67 1.14 -12.57
CA ASN A 91 3.47 0.30 -12.64
C ASN A 91 2.77 0.22 -11.28
N THR A 92 1.48 -0.10 -11.30
CA THR A 92 0.70 -0.37 -10.09
C THR A 92 1.35 -1.47 -9.25
N SER A 93 1.44 -1.24 -7.95
CA SER A 93 2.07 -2.17 -7.01
C SER A 93 1.35 -2.18 -5.66
N ILE A 94 1.53 -3.24 -4.89
CA ILE A 94 0.92 -3.41 -3.56
C ILE A 94 2.02 -3.70 -2.54
N ILE A 95 2.00 -2.98 -1.42
CA ILE A 95 2.75 -3.30 -0.22
C ILE A 95 1.91 -4.27 0.62
N LEU A 96 2.47 -5.44 0.89
CA LEU A 96 1.90 -6.51 1.71
C LEU A 96 2.79 -6.77 2.94
N PRO A 97 2.25 -7.36 4.02
CA PRO A 97 3.08 -7.91 5.08
C PRO A 97 4.10 -8.91 4.53
N SER A 98 5.34 -8.83 5.03
CA SER A 98 6.44 -9.63 4.48
C SER A 98 6.21 -11.14 4.65
N PHE A 99 6.69 -11.91 3.67
CA PHE A 99 6.70 -13.38 3.67
C PHE A 99 5.32 -14.07 3.74
N MET A 100 4.21 -13.35 3.55
CA MET A 100 2.85 -13.93 3.58
C MET A 100 2.30 -14.34 2.20
N PHE A 101 2.90 -13.86 1.11
CA PHE A 101 2.39 -14.01 -0.26
C PHE A 101 3.51 -14.36 -1.23
N ASP A 102 3.16 -15.03 -2.33
CA ASP A 102 4.10 -15.49 -3.35
C ASP A 102 3.81 -14.88 -4.72
N ILE A 103 4.85 -14.83 -5.56
CA ILE A 103 4.71 -14.46 -6.97
C ILE A 103 3.77 -15.44 -7.68
N GLY A 104 2.90 -14.93 -8.54
CA GLY A 104 1.88 -15.68 -9.27
C GLY A 104 0.60 -15.92 -8.47
N GLN A 105 0.58 -15.60 -7.17
CA GLN A 105 -0.61 -15.78 -6.35
C GLN A 105 -1.74 -14.82 -6.78
N LYS A 106 -2.97 -15.34 -6.82
CA LYS A 106 -4.19 -14.55 -6.94
C LYS A 106 -4.65 -14.09 -5.56
N VAL A 107 -5.00 -12.82 -5.45
CA VAL A 107 -5.54 -12.20 -4.25
C VAL A 107 -6.80 -11.41 -4.60
N SER A 108 -7.71 -11.30 -3.63
CA SER A 108 -8.80 -10.33 -3.68
C SER A 108 -8.34 -9.06 -2.99
N VAL A 109 -8.59 -7.92 -3.63
CA VAL A 109 -8.31 -6.59 -3.10
C VAL A 109 -9.63 -5.88 -2.89
N GLU A 110 -9.87 -5.46 -1.65
CA GLU A 110 -11.01 -4.62 -1.29
C GLU A 110 -10.58 -3.15 -1.30
N ILE A 111 -11.30 -2.34 -2.08
CA ILE A 111 -11.11 -0.88 -2.15
C ILE A 111 -12.50 -0.25 -2.03
N ASN A 112 -12.75 0.48 -0.93
CA ASN A 112 -14.01 1.16 -0.67
C ASN A 112 -15.24 0.25 -0.87
N GLY A 113 -15.18 -0.99 -0.35
CA GLY A 113 -16.25 -1.99 -0.45
C GLY A 113 -16.39 -2.67 -1.83
N ASN A 114 -15.55 -2.31 -2.81
CA ASN A 114 -15.48 -3.01 -4.10
C ASN A 114 -14.35 -4.05 -4.08
N TYR A 115 -14.61 -5.21 -4.67
CA TYR A 115 -13.67 -6.33 -4.69
C TYR A 115 -13.10 -6.53 -6.09
N PHE A 116 -11.77 -6.63 -6.17
CA PHE A 116 -11.02 -6.82 -7.40
C PHE A 116 -10.15 -8.07 -7.29
N GLN A 117 -10.14 -8.90 -8.33
CA GLN A 117 -9.17 -9.98 -8.42
C GLN A 117 -7.86 -9.44 -9.00
N VAL A 118 -6.76 -9.74 -8.31
CA VAL A 118 -5.43 -9.23 -8.65
C VAL A 118 -4.44 -10.39 -8.65
N ILE A 119 -3.51 -10.39 -9.60
CA ILE A 119 -2.37 -11.32 -9.61
C ILE A 119 -1.08 -10.59 -9.22
N LEU A 120 -0.34 -11.17 -8.28
CA LEU A 120 0.98 -10.68 -7.86
C LEU A 120 2.01 -11.13 -8.91
N GLN A 121 2.46 -10.22 -9.77
CA GLN A 121 3.24 -10.60 -10.97
C GLN A 121 4.73 -10.71 -10.70
N GLU A 122 5.26 -9.84 -9.86
CA GLU A 122 6.70 -9.69 -9.63
C GLU A 122 6.90 -9.16 -8.22
N LEU A 123 7.83 -9.77 -7.47
CA LEU A 123 8.31 -9.23 -6.21
C LEU A 123 9.39 -8.19 -6.51
N VAL A 124 9.06 -6.92 -6.32
CA VAL A 124 9.96 -5.78 -6.58
C VAL A 124 10.95 -5.63 -5.43
N GLU A 125 10.47 -5.74 -4.20
CA GLU A 125 11.27 -5.60 -3.00
C GLU A 125 10.71 -6.46 -1.88
N GLN A 126 11.58 -7.00 -1.03
CA GLN A 126 11.20 -7.63 0.22
C GLN A 126 12.16 -7.24 1.33
N THR A 127 11.62 -6.75 2.44
CA THR A 127 12.34 -6.48 3.68
C THR A 127 11.84 -7.38 4.80
N GLY A 128 12.38 -7.22 6.01
CA GLY A 128 11.82 -7.88 7.19
C GLY A 128 10.40 -7.44 7.53
N SER A 129 9.95 -6.26 7.08
CA SER A 129 8.66 -5.68 7.45
C SER A 129 7.60 -5.70 6.34
N PHE A 130 8.00 -5.66 5.06
CA PHE A 130 7.04 -5.70 3.95
C PHE A 130 7.56 -6.43 2.71
N SER A 131 6.63 -6.78 1.81
CA SER A 131 6.89 -7.18 0.44
C SER A 131 6.16 -6.22 -0.51
N LEU A 132 6.86 -5.67 -1.50
CA LEU A 132 6.28 -4.85 -2.56
C LEU A 132 6.16 -5.68 -3.83
N PHE A 133 4.92 -5.89 -4.27
CA PHE A 133 4.62 -6.63 -5.50
C PHE A 133 4.15 -5.69 -6.59
N ARG A 134 4.66 -5.84 -7.80
CA ARG A 134 3.98 -5.34 -9.00
C ARG A 134 2.78 -6.22 -9.28
N VAL A 135 1.65 -5.61 -9.62
CA VAL A 135 0.39 -6.32 -9.75
C VAL A 135 -0.33 -6.04 -11.06
N LYS A 136 -1.22 -6.95 -11.44
CA LYS A 136 -2.17 -6.77 -12.53
C LYS A 136 -3.58 -7.07 -12.05
N PHE A 137 -4.49 -6.14 -12.33
CA PHE A 137 -5.92 -6.33 -12.13
C PHE A 137 -6.45 -7.28 -13.21
N MET A 138 -7.29 -8.21 -12.77
CA MET A 138 -8.00 -9.12 -13.66
C MET A 138 -9.31 -8.45 -14.05
N ALA A 139 -9.72 -8.60 -15.31
CA ALA A 139 -11.02 -8.11 -15.76
C ALA A 139 -12.12 -8.67 -14.85
N SER A 140 -13.02 -7.81 -14.38
CA SER A 140 -14.09 -8.23 -13.48
C SER A 140 -15.07 -9.15 -14.21
N GLU A 141 -15.21 -10.38 -13.73
CA GLU A 141 -16.47 -11.10 -13.91
C GLU A 141 -17.44 -10.49 -12.89
N LYS A 142 -18.61 -10.02 -13.34
CA LYS A 142 -19.65 -9.43 -12.47
C LYS A 142 -20.09 -10.45 -11.41
N HIS A 143 -19.40 -10.51 -10.28
CA HIS A 143 -19.80 -11.33 -9.13
C HIS A 143 -20.62 -10.47 -8.17
N GLU A 144 -21.94 -10.53 -8.35
CA GLU A 144 -22.97 -9.77 -7.63
C GLU A 144 -23.26 -10.31 -6.22
N GLN A 145 -22.24 -10.82 -5.53
CA GLN A 145 -22.40 -11.42 -4.21
C GLN A 145 -21.36 -10.83 -3.27
N LEU A 146 -21.70 -9.72 -2.59
CA LEU A 146 -21.12 -9.26 -1.30
C LEU A 146 -21.73 -7.91 -0.84
N ARG A 147 -22.97 -7.54 -1.23
CA ARG A 147 -23.66 -6.31 -0.74
C ARG A 147 -24.46 -6.54 0.54
N SER A 148 -23.90 -7.26 1.52
CA SER A 148 -24.64 -7.63 2.74
C SER A 148 -23.78 -7.51 4.00
N ALA A 149 -23.28 -6.32 4.32
CA ALA A 149 -23.13 -5.81 5.70
C ALA A 149 -22.45 -4.42 5.67
N ASP A 150 -22.94 -3.52 6.51
CA ASP A 150 -22.42 -2.18 6.84
C ASP A 150 -22.43 -1.09 5.76
N GLN A 151 -23.59 -0.44 5.65
CA GLN A 151 -23.70 0.95 5.16
C GLN A 151 -23.90 1.90 6.34
N THR A 152 -22.82 2.49 6.85
CA THR A 152 -22.79 3.86 7.38
C THR A 152 -21.39 4.42 7.18
N VAL A 153 -21.11 5.15 6.10
CA VAL A 153 -19.91 5.99 5.99
C VAL A 153 -20.26 7.34 5.39
N ASP A 154 -19.79 8.36 6.09
CA ASP A 154 -20.00 9.79 5.91
C ASP A 154 -19.50 10.34 4.56
N LYS A 155 -20.17 11.43 4.16
CA LYS A 155 -20.17 12.06 2.84
C LYS A 155 -19.01 13.04 2.55
N ASP A 156 -17.93 12.98 3.32
CA ASP A 156 -16.86 14.01 3.30
C ASP A 156 -15.59 13.64 2.51
N TRP A 157 -15.60 12.52 1.77
CA TRP A 157 -14.41 11.99 1.08
C TRP A 157 -14.37 12.21 -0.45
N ASP A 158 -15.32 12.96 -1.01
CA ASP A 158 -15.47 13.14 -2.47
C ASP A 158 -14.32 13.94 -3.14
N ASP A 159 -13.48 14.67 -2.38
CA ASP A 159 -12.40 15.50 -2.94
C ASP A 159 -11.11 14.71 -3.29
N PHE A 160 -11.01 13.44 -2.89
CA PHE A 160 -9.89 12.55 -3.27
C PHE A 160 -10.26 11.58 -4.41
N ALA A 161 -11.34 11.87 -5.14
CA ALA A 161 -11.91 10.99 -6.15
C ALA A 161 -10.87 10.53 -7.18
N ILE A 162 -10.31 9.35 -6.91
CA ILE A 162 -9.72 8.51 -7.93
C ILE A 162 -10.85 8.18 -8.87
N ASP A 163 -10.63 8.48 -10.14
CA ASP A 163 -11.56 8.13 -11.19
C ASP A 163 -11.60 6.61 -11.31
N TRP A 164 -12.58 6.00 -10.63
CA TRP A 164 -12.75 4.56 -10.53
C TRP A 164 -12.99 3.90 -11.88
N GLU A 165 -13.47 4.65 -12.88
CA GLU A 165 -13.63 4.19 -14.26
C GLU A 165 -12.28 4.11 -15.02
N LYS A 166 -11.21 4.68 -14.46
CA LYS A 166 -9.86 4.67 -15.03
C LYS A 166 -8.93 3.64 -14.41
N LEU A 167 -9.39 2.90 -13.40
CA LEU A 167 -8.72 1.66 -13.01
C LEU A 167 -8.95 0.62 -14.14
N PRO A 168 -7.90 -0.10 -14.57
CA PRO A 168 -7.97 -1.03 -15.70
C PRO A 168 -8.92 -2.21 -15.45
#